data_AF-A0AAD7DL97-F1
#
_entry.id   AF-A0AAD7DL97-F1
#
_cell.length_a   1.000
_cell.length_b   1.000
_cell.length_c   1.000
_cell.angle_alpha   90.00
_cell.angle_beta   90.00
_cell.angle_gamma   90.00
#
_symmetry.space_group_name_H-M   'P 1'
#
loop_
_entity.id
_entity.type
_entity.pdbx_description
1 polymer ?
#
loop_
_entity_poly.entity_id
_entity_poly.type
_entity_poly.pdbx_seq_one_letter_code
_entity_poly.pdbx_strand_id
1 'polypeptide(L)' 'MTKYNLMSWLNTGSNQKSEAETTRLVDEVINAPDFSREDLRGFSAHRENQLFDKASSADAPWNRDEWKEVDVNIDIPS' A
#
# COMPACT_ATOMS: atom_id res chain seq x y z
N MET A 1 11.77 -18.24 16.36
CA MET A 1 10.50 -18.56 15.66
C MET A 1 10.08 -17.41 14.75
N THR A 2 9.94 -16.17 15.24
CA THR A 2 9.48 -15.01 14.44
C THR A 2 10.26 -14.78 13.15
N LYS A 3 11.61 -14.74 13.22
CA LYS A 3 12.46 -14.60 12.03
C LYS A 3 12.23 -15.73 11.02
N TYR A 4 12.10 -16.97 11.48
CA TYR A 4 11.81 -18.12 10.62
C TYR A 4 10.43 -18.01 9.96
N ASN A 5 9.40 -17.61 10.70
CA ASN A 5 8.05 -17.44 10.15
C ASN A 5 8.01 -16.32 9.10
N LEU A 6 8.70 -15.20 9.35
CA LEU A 6 8.80 -14.10 8.40
C LEU A 6 9.56 -14.51 7.13
N MET A 7 10.68 -15.22 7.27
CA MET A 7 11.44 -15.72 6.11
C MET A 7 10.69 -16.83 5.36
N SER A 8 9.96 -17.68 6.06
CA SER A 8 9.08 -18.69 5.44
C SER A 8 7.95 -18.01 4.65
N TRP A 9 7.34 -16.95 5.20
CA TRP A 9 6.36 -16.13 4.48
C TRP A 9 6.96 -15.42 3.27
N LEU A 10 8.16 -14.83 3.38
CA LEU A 10 8.88 -14.26 2.24
C LEU A 10 9.02 -15.28 1.10
N ASN A 11 9.47 -16.48 1.45
CA ASN A 11 9.73 -17.57 0.51
C ASN A 11 8.47 -18.31 0.03
N THR A 12 7.29 -18.01 0.57
CA THR A 12 6.02 -18.62 0.15
C THR A 12 5.15 -17.61 -0.59
N GLY A 13 4.55 -18.04 -1.71
CA GLY A 13 3.55 -17.28 -2.46
C GLY A 13 4.08 -16.09 -3.27
N SER A 14 4.27 -16.26 -4.58
CA SER A 14 4.66 -15.21 -5.55
C SER A 14 6.09 -14.64 -5.36
N ASN A 15 6.81 -14.53 -6.49
CA ASN A 15 8.15 -13.92 -6.59
C ASN A 15 8.13 -12.38 -6.41
N GLN A 16 7.00 -11.80 -6.03
CA GLN A 16 6.83 -10.35 -5.88
C GLN A 16 7.39 -9.80 -4.56
N LYS A 17 7.77 -10.65 -3.60
CA LYS A 17 8.33 -10.21 -2.31
C LYS A 17 9.85 -10.25 -2.37
N SER A 18 10.47 -9.09 -2.16
CA SER A 18 11.94 -8.98 -2.14
C SER A 18 12.47 -8.96 -0.70
N GLU A 19 13.75 -9.33 -0.54
CA GLU A 19 14.45 -9.23 0.74
C GLU A 19 14.51 -7.77 1.24
N ALA A 20 14.68 -6.82 0.33
CA ALA A 20 14.74 -5.38 0.64
C ALA A 20 13.40 -4.88 1.19
N GLU A 21 12.28 -5.21 0.53
CA GLU A 21 10.94 -4.81 0.99
C GLU A 21 10.56 -5.51 2.31
N THR A 22 10.99 -6.76 2.50
CA THR A 22 10.78 -7.48 3.76
C THR A 22 11.54 -6.84 4.92
N THR A 23 12.75 -6.34 4.65
CA THR A 23 13.54 -5.61 5.64
C THR A 23 12.88 -4.27 5.99
N ARG A 24 12.41 -3.51 4.99
CA ARG A 24 11.63 -2.29 5.21
C ARG A 24 10.37 -2.52 6.03
N LEU A 25 9.62 -3.59 5.77
CA LEU A 25 8.45 -3.94 6.58
C LEU A 25 8.79 -4.07 8.08
N VAL A 26 9.93 -4.69 8.40
CA VAL A 26 10.37 -4.83 9.80
C VAL A 26 10.74 -3.48 10.39
N ASP A 27 11.56 -2.70 9.68
CA ASP A 27 12.12 -1.46 10.19
C ASP A 27 11.09 -0.33 10.28
N GLU A 28 10.20 -0.24 9.30
CA GLU A 28 9.28 0.89 9.16
C GLU A 28 7.89 0.61 9.75
N VAL A 29 7.43 -0.65 9.75
CA VAL A 29 6.08 -0.99 10.24
C VAL A 29 6.14 -1.67 11.60
N ILE A 30 6.91 -2.74 11.73
CA ILE A 30 6.92 -3.55 12.97
C ILE A 30 7.68 -2.85 14.10
N ASN A 31 8.75 -2.13 13.78
CA ASN A 31 9.54 -1.36 14.75
C ASN A 31 9.02 0.07 14.97
N ALA A 32 7.92 0.46 14.32
CA ALA A 32 7.32 1.77 14.54
C ALA A 32 6.94 1.95 16.03
N PRO A 33 7.15 3.15 16.61
CA PRO A 33 6.93 3.39 18.05
C PRO A 33 5.46 3.24 18.48
N ASP A 34 4.54 3.36 17.54
CA ASP A 34 3.09 3.22 17.68
C ASP A 34 2.57 1.85 17.21
N PHE A 35 3.46 0.93 16.82
CA PHE A 35 3.05 -0.40 16.38
C PHE A 35 2.34 -1.17 17.51
N SER A 36 1.09 -1.55 17.25
CA SER A 36 0.29 -2.41 18.12
C SER A 36 -0.21 -3.61 17.33
N ARG A 37 0.11 -4.82 17.82
CA ARG A 37 -0.39 -6.05 17.18
C ARG A 37 -1.92 -6.13 17.22
N GLU A 38 -2.55 -5.50 18.21
CA GLU A 38 -4.00 -5.58 18.39
C GLU A 38 -4.74 -4.82 17.29
N ASP A 39 -4.10 -3.82 16.68
CA ASP A 39 -4.66 -3.07 15.55
C ASP A 39 -4.70 -3.93 14.28
N LEU A 40 -3.87 -4.97 14.21
CA LEU A 40 -3.89 -5.97 13.14
C LEU A 40 -4.86 -7.13 13.42
N ARG A 41 -5.59 -7.11 14.53
CA ARG A 41 -6.54 -8.17 14.86
C ARG A 41 -7.71 -8.16 13.89
N GLY A 42 -7.84 -9.23 13.11
CA GLY A 42 -8.86 -9.31 12.05
C GLY A 42 -8.50 -8.52 10.80
N PHE A 43 -7.23 -8.14 10.64
CA PHE A 43 -6.73 -7.46 9.46
C PHE A 43 -7.02 -8.24 8.17
N SER A 44 -7.44 -7.52 7.14
CA SER A 44 -7.62 -8.01 5.78
C SER A 44 -7.13 -6.96 4.80
N ALA A 45 -6.05 -7.26 4.08
CA ALA A 45 -5.48 -6.34 3.09
C ALA A 45 -6.52 -5.88 2.06
N HIS A 46 -7.47 -6.74 1.68
CA HIS A 46 -8.55 -6.39 0.76
C HIS A 46 -9.49 -5.34 1.34
N ARG A 47 -9.88 -5.48 2.62
CA ARG A 47 -10.78 -4.53 3.29
C ARG A 47 -10.08 -3.18 3.48
N GLU A 48 -8.82 -3.19 3.92
CA GLU A 48 -8.06 -1.96 4.12
C GLU A 48 -7.83 -1.23 2.80
N ASN A 49 -7.46 -1.94 1.71
CA ASN A 49 -7.34 -1.31 0.39
C ASN A 49 -8.65 -0.67 -0.05
N GLN A 50 -9.80 -1.34 0.12
CA GLN A 50 -11.10 -0.73 -0.19
C GLN A 50 -11.40 0.52 0.65
N LEU A 51 -10.96 0.56 1.92
CA LEU A 51 -11.12 1.74 2.77
C LEU A 51 -10.20 2.88 2.31
N PHE A 52 -8.95 2.58 1.95
CA PHE A 52 -8.02 3.54 1.38
C PHE A 52 -8.52 4.13 0.06
N ASP A 53 -9.02 3.30 -0.84
CA ASP A 53 -9.61 3.76 -2.11
C ASP A 53 -10.82 4.67 -1.86
N LYS A 54 -11.69 4.30 -0.91
CA LYS A 54 -12.87 5.10 -0.53
C LYS A 54 -12.48 6.43 0.14
N ALA A 55 -11.50 6.43 1.04
CA ALA A 55 -10.99 7.64 1.67
C ALA A 55 -10.29 8.57 0.66
N SER A 56 -9.62 8.00 -0.34
CA SER A 56 -9.03 8.75 -1.44
C SER A 56 -10.11 9.43 -2.29
N SER A 57 -11.28 8.81 -2.44
CA SER A 57 -12.42 9.38 -3.18
C SER A 57 -13.27 10.41 -2.43
N ALA A 58 -13.11 10.58 -1.11
CA ALA A 58 -14.01 11.38 -0.28
C ALA A 58 -13.29 12.27 0.75
N ASP A 59 -12.67 13.38 0.33
CA ASP A 59 -12.14 14.45 1.21
C ASP A 59 -10.77 14.23 1.89
N ALA A 60 -9.82 13.51 1.28
CA ALA A 60 -8.42 13.62 1.72
C ALA A 60 -7.85 15.01 1.35
N PRO A 61 -7.17 15.75 2.26
CA PRO A 61 -6.54 17.04 1.93
C PRO A 61 -5.40 16.92 0.90
N TRP A 62 -5.00 15.70 0.56
CA TRP A 62 -3.98 15.36 -0.43
C TRP A 62 -4.62 14.89 -1.76
N ASN A 63 -5.94 14.71 -1.78
CA ASN A 63 -6.77 14.66 -2.99
C ASN A 63 -6.92 16.07 -3.60
N ARG A 64 -5.85 16.86 -3.54
CA ARG A 64 -5.53 17.82 -4.59
C ARG A 64 -4.97 17.01 -5.75
N ASP A 65 -5.74 16.05 -6.23
CA ASP A 65 -5.44 15.42 -7.50
C ASP A 65 -5.57 16.54 -8.53
N GLU A 66 -4.42 17.10 -8.89
CA GLU A 66 -4.18 18.15 -9.88
C GLU A 66 -4.52 17.67 -11.30
N TRP A 67 -5.38 16.66 -11.43
CA TRP A 67 -5.98 16.24 -12.68
C TRP A 67 -6.99 17.30 -13.11
N LYS A 68 -6.50 18.26 -13.87
CA LYS A 68 -7.35 19.18 -14.63
C LYS A 68 -7.73 18.52 -15.94
N GLU A 69 -9.00 18.20 -16.07
CA GLU A 69 -9.59 17.92 -17.38
C GLU A 69 -9.40 19.15 -18.26
N VAL A 70 -8.79 18.98 -19.43
CA VAL A 70 -8.56 20.05 -20.40
C VAL A 70 -8.91 19.53 -21.78
N ASP A 71 -9.77 20.27 -22.47
CA ASP A 71 -10.09 20.00 -23.87
C ASP A 71 -8.87 20.35 -24.74
N VAL A 72 -8.35 19.34 -25.45
CA VAL A 72 -7.23 19.52 -26.39
C VAL A 72 -7.75 19.28 -27.80
N ASN A 73 -7.72 20.32 -28.64
CA ASN A 73 -8.05 20.17 -30.05
C ASN A 73 -6.83 19.59 -30.78
N ILE A 74 -6.96 18.36 -31.29
CA ILE A 74 -5.90 17.68 -32.03
C ILE A 74 -6.21 17.78 -33.52
N ASP A 75 -5.42 18.58 -34.24
CA ASP A 75 -5.50 18.66 -35.69
C ASP A 75 -4.83 17.45 -36.33
N ILE A 76 -5.57 16.71 -37.14
CA ILE A 76 -5.07 15.55 -37.88
C ILE A 76 -4.58 16.02 -39.26
N PRO A 77 -3.32 15.75 -39.66
CA PRO A 77 -2.83 16.08 -40.99
C PRO A 77 -3.55 15.26 -42.07
N SER A 78 -3.80 15.90 -43.22
CA SER A 78 -4.38 15.27 -44.42
C SER A 78 -3.31 14.77 -45.37
#